data_AF-A0A0P9G1F2-F1
#
_entry.id   AF-A0A0P9G1F2-F1
#
_cell.length_a   1.000
_cell.length_b   1.000
_cell.length_c   1.000
_cell.angle_alpha   90.00
_cell.angle_beta   90.00
_cell.angle_gamma   90.00
#
_symmetry.space_group_name_H-M   'P 1'
#
loop_
_entity.id
_entity.type
_entity.pdbx_description
1 polymer ?
#
loop_
_entity_poly.entity_id
_entity_poly.type
_entity_poly.pdbx_seq_one_letter_code
_entity_poly.pdbx_strand_id
1 'polypeptide(L)'
;MMKSEIAICKICGNMIDSQEPRFYFPKLSQWHNLSKWNSSILHIDCIKSIDDKHEIGKILADIVQDLALKSKFEPFLHRSGNIVVRGRLDEKAIEVLNFEDFIEMSFPVTSLEKIILLTPTESISSRTQTLYVLKDSKIKIESKLFTAYLSELNFLRLKEILESPEIKGLF
;
A
#
# COMPACT_ATOMS: atom_id res chain seq x y z
N MET A 1 4.00 5.94 29.94
CA MET A 1 4.12 4.66 29.20
C MET A 1 2.76 4.33 28.63
N MET A 2 2.54 4.51 27.33
CA MET A 2 1.34 3.95 26.67
C MET A 2 1.46 2.43 26.71
N LYS A 3 0.46 1.74 27.27
CA LYS A 3 0.33 0.29 27.10
C LYS A 3 0.22 0.05 25.60
N SER A 4 1.19 -0.64 25.00
CA SER A 4 1.04 -1.11 23.63
C SER A 4 -0.13 -2.11 23.65
N GLU A 5 -1.27 -1.73 23.09
CA GLU A 5 -2.36 -2.67 22.87
C GLU A 5 -1.83 -3.82 22.03
N ILE A 6 -2.00 -5.04 22.55
CA ILE A 6 -1.60 -6.25 21.86
C ILE A 6 -2.50 -6.37 20.62
N ALA A 7 -1.91 -6.25 19.43
CA ALA A 7 -2.64 -6.47 18.19
C ALA A 7 -2.80 -7.97 17.97
N ILE A 8 -4.04 -8.45 17.82
CA ILE A 8 -4.35 -9.86 17.57
C ILE A 8 -4.91 -9.98 16.15
N CYS A 9 -4.34 -10.87 15.35
CA CYS A 9 -4.81 -11.13 13.99
C CYS A 9 -6.15 -11.84 14.02
N LYS A 10 -7.17 -11.27 13.37
CA LYS A 10 -8.51 -11.86 13.33
C LYS A 10 -8.61 -13.17 12.53
N ILE A 11 -7.67 -13.44 11.64
CA ILE A 11 -7.68 -14.66 10.80
C ILE A 11 -7.09 -15.84 11.58
N CYS A 12 -5.87 -15.72 12.09
CA CYS A 12 -5.18 -16.83 12.75
C CYS A 12 -5.31 -16.83 14.28
N GLY A 13 -5.81 -15.75 14.89
CA GLY A 13 -5.92 -15.61 16.35
C GLY A 13 -4.60 -15.36 17.08
N ASN A 14 -3.47 -15.31 16.36
CA ASN A 14 -2.15 -15.07 16.94
C ASN A 14 -1.89 -13.57 17.13
N MET A 15 -1.02 -13.25 18.09
CA MET A 15 -0.49 -11.91 18.28
C MET A 15 0.32 -11.49 17.05
N ILE A 16 0.18 -10.22 16.67
CA ILE A 16 0.98 -9.54 15.65
C ILE A 16 2.10 -8.79 16.39
N ASP A 17 3.36 -9.14 16.13
CA ASP A 17 4.49 -8.41 16.69
C ASP A 17 4.51 -6.97 16.14
N SER A 18 4.96 -6.03 16.96
CA SER A 18 5.27 -4.67 16.55
C SER A 18 6.20 -4.54 15.34
N GLN A 19 7.05 -5.55 15.10
CA GLN A 19 7.99 -5.61 13.99
C GLN A 19 7.45 -6.36 12.76
N GLU A 20 6.24 -6.91 12.84
CA GLU A 20 5.61 -7.61 11.72
C GLU A 20 4.77 -6.66 10.86
N PRO A 21 4.76 -6.84 9.53
CA PRO A 21 3.92 -6.07 8.65
C PRO A 21 2.44 -6.46 8.87
N ARG A 22 1.60 -5.44 9.01
CA ARG A 22 0.18 -5.61 9.36
C ARG A 22 -0.73 -4.76 8.49
N PHE A 23 -1.90 -5.29 8.20
CA PHE A 23 -2.94 -4.62 7.45
C PHE A 23 -4.07 -4.19 8.39
N TYR A 24 -4.42 -2.90 8.32
CA TYR A 24 -5.58 -2.36 9.04
C TYR A 24 -6.79 -2.40 8.12
N PHE A 25 -7.73 -3.30 8.43
CA PHE A 25 -8.92 -3.42 7.61
C PHE A 25 -9.82 -2.18 7.80
N PRO A 26 -10.27 -1.53 6.71
CA PRO A 26 -11.08 -0.32 6.82
C PRO A 26 -12.43 -0.62 7.49
N LYS A 27 -13.03 0.41 8.09
CA LYS A 27 -14.38 0.30 8.64
C LYS A 27 -15.40 0.43 7.51
N LEU A 28 -16.12 -0.64 7.22
CA LEU A 28 -17.17 -0.70 6.21
C LEU A 28 -18.55 -0.73 6.86
N SER A 29 -19.59 -0.42 6.08
CA SER A 29 -20.98 -0.55 6.56
C SER A 29 -21.29 -2.02 6.91
N GLN A 30 -22.18 -2.25 7.87
CA GLN A 30 -22.53 -3.60 8.33
C GLN A 30 -23.09 -4.49 7.21
N TRP A 31 -23.77 -3.90 6.22
CA TRP A 31 -24.36 -4.61 5.08
C TRP A 31 -23.33 -5.04 4.03
N HIS A 32 -22.09 -4.57 4.12
CA HIS A 32 -21.04 -4.90 3.15
C HIS A 32 -20.53 -6.33 3.41
N ASN A 33 -20.26 -7.11 2.36
CA ASN A 33 -19.80 -8.51 2.48
C ASN A 33 -18.45 -8.66 3.24
N LEU A 34 -17.59 -7.65 3.18
CA LEU A 34 -16.32 -7.61 3.92
C LEU A 34 -16.46 -7.06 5.37
N SER A 35 -17.67 -6.70 5.82
CA SER A 35 -17.88 -6.12 7.16
C SER A 35 -17.49 -7.06 8.30
N LYS A 36 -17.47 -8.38 8.04
CA LYS A 36 -16.93 -9.40 8.95
C LYS A 36 -15.50 -9.08 9.42
N TRP A 37 -14.72 -8.31 8.67
CA TRP A 37 -13.34 -7.94 9.00
C TRP A 37 -13.19 -6.49 9.45
N ASN A 38 -14.28 -5.77 9.69
CA ASN A 38 -14.26 -4.38 10.16
C ASN A 38 -13.34 -4.18 11.36
N SER A 39 -12.56 -3.09 11.33
CA SER A 39 -11.69 -2.63 12.43
C SER A 39 -10.73 -3.70 12.93
N SER A 40 -10.39 -4.66 12.07
CA SER A 40 -9.52 -5.78 12.41
C SER A 40 -8.11 -5.50 11.93
N ILE A 41 -7.13 -5.87 12.74
CA ILE A 41 -5.72 -5.87 12.35
C ILE A 41 -5.40 -7.28 11.88
N LEU A 42 -4.77 -7.41 10.72
CA LEU A 42 -4.46 -8.69 10.09
C LEU A 42 -2.96 -8.79 9.82
N HIS A 43 -2.37 -9.98 9.98
CA HIS A 43 -1.07 -10.25 9.35
C HIS A 43 -1.26 -10.16 7.83
N ILE A 44 -0.29 -9.56 7.13
CA ILE A 44 -0.30 -9.52 5.66
C ILE A 44 -0.32 -10.94 5.09
N ASP A 45 0.48 -11.86 5.63
CA ASP A 45 0.53 -13.24 5.14
C ASP A 45 -0.81 -13.97 5.34
N CYS A 46 -1.51 -13.70 6.44
CA CYS A 46 -2.82 -14.30 6.68
C CYS A 46 -3.84 -13.85 5.62
N ILE A 47 -3.94 -12.56 5.31
CA ILE A 47 -4.89 -12.09 4.29
C ILE A 47 -4.49 -12.57 2.88
N LYS A 48 -3.19 -12.66 2.59
CA LYS A 48 -2.66 -13.21 1.32
C LYS A 48 -2.86 -14.72 1.16
N SER A 49 -3.20 -15.43 2.23
CA SER A 49 -3.49 -16.87 2.22
C SER A 49 -4.97 -17.22 2.01
N ILE A 50 -5.86 -16.22 2.02
CA ILE A 50 -7.29 -16.45 1.82
C ILE A 50 -7.58 -16.69 0.34
N ASP A 51 -8.40 -17.69 0.04
CA ASP A 51 -8.75 -18.09 -1.33
C ASP A 51 -9.24 -16.90 -2.18
N ASP A 52 -10.11 -16.06 -1.60
CA ASP A 52 -10.70 -14.90 -2.28
C ASP A 52 -9.87 -13.60 -2.18
N LYS A 53 -8.56 -13.67 -1.85
CA LYS A 53 -7.72 -12.46 -1.63
C LYS A 53 -7.77 -11.47 -2.79
N HIS A 54 -7.84 -11.95 -4.03
CA HIS A 54 -7.91 -11.10 -5.21
C HIS A 54 -9.21 -10.31 -5.28
N GLU A 55 -10.34 -10.93 -4.94
CA GLU A 55 -11.65 -10.25 -4.90
C GLU A 55 -11.72 -9.28 -3.73
N ILE A 56 -11.15 -9.64 -2.56
CA ILE A 56 -11.02 -8.72 -1.44
C ILE A 56 -10.22 -7.48 -1.84
N GLY A 57 -9.04 -7.68 -2.46
CA GLY A 57 -8.20 -6.58 -2.91
C GLY A 57 -8.90 -5.70 -3.96
N LYS A 58 -9.66 -6.31 -4.87
CA LYS A 58 -10.46 -5.61 -5.88
C LYS A 58 -11.53 -4.73 -5.24
N ILE A 59 -12.31 -5.28 -4.30
CA ILE A 59 -13.36 -4.52 -3.61
C ILE A 59 -12.75 -3.34 -2.83
N LEU A 60 -11.61 -3.55 -2.16
CA LEU A 60 -10.91 -2.47 -1.46
C LEU A 60 -10.40 -1.40 -2.43
N ALA A 61 -9.85 -1.79 -3.57
CA ALA A 61 -9.42 -0.87 -4.63
C ALA A 61 -10.60 -0.06 -5.19
N ASP A 62 -11.74 -0.70 -5.45
CA ASP A 62 -12.97 -0.05 -5.92
C ASP A 62 -13.46 1.02 -4.93
N ILE A 63 -13.53 0.67 -3.64
CA ILE A 63 -13.93 1.60 -2.58
C ILE A 63 -12.99 2.80 -2.52
N VAL A 64 -11.67 2.57 -2.52
CA VAL A 64 -10.69 3.66 -2.44
C VAL A 64 -10.73 4.55 -3.66
N GLN A 65 -10.82 3.98 -4.86
CA GLN A 65 -10.95 4.77 -6.08
C GLN A 65 -12.20 5.65 -6.03
N ASP A 66 -13.35 5.09 -5.64
CA ASP A 66 -14.61 5.82 -5.54
C ASP A 66 -14.55 6.98 -4.54
N LEU A 67 -13.84 6.80 -3.43
CA LEU A 67 -13.59 7.85 -2.45
C LEU A 67 -12.64 8.92 -3.01
N ALA A 68 -11.54 8.50 -3.64
CA ALA A 68 -10.53 9.40 -4.20
C ALA A 68 -11.06 10.26 -5.35
N LEU A 69 -11.93 9.70 -6.21
CA LEU A 69 -12.61 10.44 -7.28
C LEU A 69 -13.50 11.57 -6.77
N LYS A 70 -13.98 11.46 -5.52
CA LYS A 70 -14.84 12.47 -4.86
C LYS A 70 -14.06 13.39 -3.92
N SER A 71 -12.78 13.10 -3.69
CA SER A 71 -11.95 13.82 -2.73
C SER A 71 -11.27 15.02 -3.38
N LYS A 72 -11.34 16.17 -2.70
CA LYS A 72 -10.58 17.37 -3.09
C LYS A 72 -9.15 17.36 -2.56
N PHE A 73 -8.88 16.60 -1.49
CA PHE A 73 -7.59 16.58 -0.78
C PHE A 73 -6.75 15.37 -1.15
N GLU A 74 -7.42 14.28 -1.51
CA GLU A 74 -6.81 13.02 -1.89
C GLU A 74 -7.30 12.55 -3.26
N PRO A 75 -7.07 13.35 -4.32
CA PRO A 75 -7.64 13.09 -5.62
C PRO A 75 -7.11 11.78 -6.20
N PHE A 76 -7.96 11.05 -6.91
CA PHE A 76 -7.55 9.89 -7.69
C PHE A 76 -6.55 10.29 -8.78
N LEU A 77 -5.48 9.51 -8.95
CA LEU A 77 -4.46 9.73 -9.97
C LEU A 77 -4.41 8.58 -10.98
N HIS A 78 -4.32 7.33 -10.50
CA HIS A 78 -4.14 6.19 -11.38
C HIS A 78 -4.64 4.88 -10.76
N ARG A 79 -4.95 3.89 -11.60
CA ARG A 79 -5.22 2.51 -11.18
C ARG A 79 -4.57 1.51 -12.13
N SER A 80 -3.90 0.50 -11.56
CA SER A 80 -3.35 -0.64 -12.27
C SER A 80 -3.69 -1.91 -11.50
N GLY A 81 -4.67 -2.69 -11.97
CA GLY A 81 -5.19 -3.85 -11.23
C GLY A 81 -5.85 -3.44 -9.90
N ASN A 82 -5.43 -4.07 -8.80
CA ASN A 82 -5.88 -3.71 -7.45
C ASN A 82 -4.91 -2.73 -6.76
N ILE A 83 -4.13 -1.98 -7.53
CA ILE A 83 -3.27 -0.91 -7.04
C ILE A 83 -3.90 0.42 -7.40
N VAL A 84 -4.16 1.25 -6.39
CA VAL A 84 -4.74 2.58 -6.54
C VAL A 84 -3.72 3.62 -6.13
N VAL A 85 -3.53 4.65 -6.96
CA VAL A 85 -2.69 5.80 -6.65
C VAL A 85 -3.57 7.04 -6.47
N ARG A 86 -3.37 7.73 -5.36
CA ARG A 86 -4.04 9.00 -5.05
C ARG A 86 -3.03 10.06 -4.61
N GLY A 87 -3.36 11.32 -4.83
CA GLY A 87 -2.58 12.44 -4.32
C GLY A 87 -2.76 12.60 -2.82
N ARG A 88 -1.79 13.21 -2.15
CA ARG A 88 -1.88 13.75 -0.80
C ARG A 88 -1.44 15.21 -0.89
N LEU A 89 -2.36 16.09 -1.32
CA LEU A 89 -2.01 17.45 -1.76
C LEU A 89 -1.35 18.28 -0.66
N ASP A 90 -1.86 18.18 0.57
CA ASP A 90 -1.33 18.91 1.74
C ASP A 90 0.09 18.44 2.11
N GLU A 91 0.40 17.18 1.83
CA GLU A 91 1.69 16.55 2.15
C GLU A 91 2.67 16.62 0.97
N LYS A 92 2.23 17.12 -0.19
CA LYS A 92 2.98 17.12 -1.45
C LYS A 92 3.54 15.73 -1.78
N ALA A 93 2.70 14.72 -1.63
CA ALA A 93 3.03 13.33 -1.85
C ALA A 93 1.98 12.65 -2.72
N ILE A 94 2.32 11.46 -3.22
CA ILE A 94 1.36 10.48 -3.69
C ILE A 94 1.37 9.29 -2.74
N GLU A 95 0.26 8.58 -2.70
CA GLU A 95 0.11 7.34 -1.97
C GLU A 95 -0.26 6.23 -2.95
N VAL A 96 0.51 5.15 -2.92
CA VAL A 96 0.32 3.93 -3.70
C VAL A 96 -0.25 2.86 -2.77
N LEU A 97 -1.54 2.62 -2.89
CA LEU A 97 -2.29 1.62 -2.14
C LEU A 97 -2.32 0.32 -2.94
N ASN A 98 -1.44 -0.61 -2.59
CA ASN A 98 -1.31 -1.90 -3.27
C ASN A 98 -2.11 -2.97 -2.50
N PHE A 99 -3.34 -3.24 -2.94
CA PHE A 99 -4.20 -4.28 -2.36
C PHE A 99 -3.91 -5.69 -2.88
N GLU A 100 -2.92 -5.86 -3.75
CA GLU A 100 -2.42 -7.18 -4.18
C GLU A 100 -1.39 -7.70 -3.15
N ASP A 101 -0.57 -6.81 -2.60
CA ASP A 101 0.37 -7.08 -1.50
C ASP A 101 -0.11 -6.60 -0.12
N PHE A 102 -1.28 -5.97 -0.04
CA PHE A 102 -1.85 -5.37 1.18
C PHE A 102 -0.90 -4.39 1.89
N ILE A 103 -0.25 -3.53 1.10
CA ILE A 103 0.72 -2.54 1.58
C ILE A 103 0.42 -1.14 1.03
N GLU A 104 0.84 -0.14 1.78
CA GLU A 104 0.79 1.27 1.39
C GLU A 104 2.22 1.82 1.31
N MET A 105 2.49 2.55 0.23
CA MET A 105 3.72 3.30 0.05
C MET A 105 3.40 4.77 -0.19
N SER A 106 4.17 5.67 0.44
CA SER A 106 4.02 7.11 0.27
C SER A 106 5.30 7.71 -0.27
N PHE A 107 5.19 8.44 -1.38
CA PHE A 107 6.31 9.06 -2.06
C PHE A 107 6.12 10.57 -2.15
N PRO A 108 7.08 11.38 -1.65
CA PRO A 108 7.08 12.81 -1.94
C PRO A 108 7.13 13.05 -3.44
N VAL A 109 6.36 14.02 -3.95
CA VAL A 109 6.33 14.36 -5.38
C VAL A 109 7.74 14.68 -5.91
N THR A 110 8.56 15.35 -5.09
CA THR A 110 9.95 15.69 -5.40
C THR A 110 10.90 14.49 -5.55
N SER A 111 10.45 13.28 -5.20
CA SER A 111 11.22 12.04 -5.30
C SER A 111 10.79 11.17 -6.47
N LEU A 112 9.69 11.49 -7.17
CA LEU A 112 9.11 10.63 -8.20
C LEU A 112 10.05 10.40 -9.38
N GLU A 113 10.67 11.45 -9.91
CA GLU A 113 11.65 11.33 -10.99
C GLU A 113 12.83 10.42 -10.59
N LYS A 114 13.33 10.58 -9.35
CA LYS A 114 14.40 9.72 -8.82
C LYS A 114 13.95 8.27 -8.69
N ILE A 115 12.73 8.01 -8.23
CA ILE A 115 12.18 6.66 -8.13
C ILE A 115 12.11 6.01 -9.51
N ILE A 116 11.60 6.71 -10.52
CA ILE A 116 11.45 6.22 -11.91
C ILE A 116 12.80 5.85 -12.55
N LEU A 117 13.87 6.53 -12.12
CA LEU A 117 15.23 6.33 -12.62
C LEU A 117 16.05 5.31 -11.82
N LEU A 118 15.51 4.74 -10.73
CA LEU A 118 16.23 3.72 -9.98
C LEU A 118 16.56 2.51 -10.87
N THR A 119 17.73 1.95 -10.63
CA THR A 119 18.24 0.73 -11.24
C THR A 119 18.30 -0.39 -10.20
N PRO A 120 18.40 -1.66 -10.63
CA PRO A 120 18.54 -2.77 -9.69
C PRO A 120 19.70 -2.55 -8.71
N THR A 121 19.49 -2.96 -7.46
CA THR A 121 20.36 -2.76 -6.28
C THR A 121 20.39 -1.35 -5.69
N GLU A 122 19.71 -0.39 -6.31
CA GLU A 122 19.55 0.95 -5.74
C GLU A 122 18.36 1.04 -4.78
N SER A 123 18.36 2.09 -3.98
CA SER A 123 17.31 2.37 -3.01
C SER A 123 17.07 3.85 -2.87
N ILE A 124 15.84 4.20 -2.50
CA ILE A 124 15.48 5.56 -2.13
C ILE A 124 14.72 5.57 -0.81
N SER A 125 15.15 6.44 0.10
CA SER A 125 14.51 6.62 1.40
C SER A 125 13.53 7.79 1.38
N SER A 126 12.34 7.56 1.92
CA SER A 126 11.39 8.58 2.35
C SER A 126 11.54 8.81 3.86
N ARG A 127 10.67 9.64 4.46
CA ARG A 127 10.67 9.88 5.92
C ARG A 127 10.31 8.63 6.73
N THR A 128 9.52 7.73 6.15
CA THR A 128 8.89 6.61 6.88
C THR A 128 9.32 5.25 6.36
N GLN A 129 9.79 5.17 5.12
CA GLN A 129 10.09 3.91 4.44
C GLN A 129 11.29 4.07 3.49
N THR A 130 12.02 3.00 3.23
CA THR A 130 13.02 2.90 2.16
C THR A 130 12.55 1.88 1.14
N LEU A 131 12.47 2.30 -0.12
CA LEU A 131 12.21 1.43 -1.25
C LEU A 131 13.53 0.94 -1.82
N TYR A 132 13.70 -0.37 -1.90
CA TYR A 132 14.84 -1.04 -2.52
C TYR A 132 14.39 -1.75 -3.80
N VAL A 133 15.14 -1.55 -4.89
CA VAL A 133 14.99 -2.32 -6.13
C VAL A 133 15.99 -3.47 -6.07
N LEU A 134 15.51 -4.72 -6.05
CA LEU A 134 16.36 -5.91 -6.01
C LEU A 134 16.89 -6.26 -7.40
N LYS A 135 17.87 -7.18 -7.47
CA LYS A 135 18.53 -7.59 -8.73
C LYS A 135 17.57 -8.10 -9.80
N ASP A 136 16.46 -8.70 -9.41
CA ASP A 136 15.42 -9.27 -10.27
C ASP A 136 14.23 -8.32 -10.47
N SER A 137 14.44 -7.01 -10.25
CA SER A 137 13.40 -5.98 -10.30
C SER A 137 12.27 -6.17 -9.30
N LYS A 138 12.42 -7.06 -8.30
CA LYS A 138 11.49 -7.11 -7.16
C LYS A 138 11.68 -5.88 -6.27
N ILE A 139 10.63 -5.57 -5.51
CA ILE A 139 10.61 -4.45 -4.58
C ILE A 139 10.67 -5.00 -3.15
N LYS A 140 11.56 -4.42 -2.35
CA LYS A 140 11.57 -4.55 -0.89
C LYS A 140 11.26 -3.17 -0.30
N ILE A 141 10.36 -3.12 0.66
CA ILE A 141 10.08 -1.94 1.49
C ILE A 141 10.58 -2.19 2.90
N GLU A 142 11.32 -1.24 3.45
CA GLU A 142 11.81 -1.29 4.83
C GLU A 142 11.34 -0.04 5.58
N SER A 143 10.71 -0.22 6.73
CA SER A 143 10.40 0.86 7.67
C SER A 143 11.22 0.69 8.95
N LYS A 144 11.05 1.60 9.91
CA LYS A 144 11.64 1.43 11.25
C LYS A 144 11.12 0.20 12.00
N LEU A 145 9.96 -0.33 11.58
CA LEU A 145 9.27 -1.40 12.29
C LEU A 145 9.41 -2.73 11.57
N PHE A 146 9.24 -2.75 10.25
CA PHE A 146 9.13 -3.99 9.50
C PHE A 146 9.86 -3.93 8.15
N THR A 147 10.13 -5.10 7.60
CA THR A 147 10.51 -5.29 6.19
C THR A 147 9.43 -6.09 5.47
N ALA A 148 9.07 -5.67 4.26
CA ALA A 148 8.12 -6.35 3.40
C ALA A 148 8.71 -6.56 1.99
N TYR A 149 8.50 -7.75 1.43
CA TYR A 149 8.84 -8.07 0.04
C TYR A 149 7.55 -8.14 -0.77
N LEU A 150 7.49 -7.40 -1.87
CA LEU A 150 6.30 -7.36 -2.72
C LEU A 150 6.33 -8.56 -3.68
N SER A 151 5.27 -9.36 -3.68
CA SER A 151 5.18 -10.54 -4.57
C SER A 151 4.49 -10.21 -5.90
N GLU A 152 3.55 -9.27 -5.90
CA GLU A 152 2.73 -8.95 -7.07
C GLU A 152 3.21 -7.69 -7.80
N LEU A 153 3.71 -6.70 -7.06
CA LEU A 153 4.27 -5.47 -7.64
C LEU A 153 5.78 -5.56 -7.84
N ASN A 154 6.21 -5.64 -9.09
CA ASN A 154 7.61 -5.45 -9.48
C ASN A 154 7.91 -3.98 -9.84
N PHE A 155 9.19 -3.65 -9.94
CA PHE A 155 9.65 -2.29 -10.18
C PHE A 155 9.29 -1.76 -11.57
N LEU A 156 9.21 -2.62 -12.59
CA LEU A 156 8.77 -2.21 -13.93
C LEU A 156 7.33 -1.70 -13.90
N ARG A 157 6.42 -2.46 -13.29
CA ARG A 157 5.00 -2.06 -13.15
C ARG A 157 4.84 -0.84 -12.24
N LEU A 158 5.64 -0.72 -11.17
CA LEU A 158 5.64 0.50 -10.36
C LEU A 158 6.06 1.70 -11.23
N LYS A 159 7.09 1.57 -12.05
CA LYS A 159 7.54 2.62 -12.96
C LYS A 159 6.44 3.02 -13.94
N GLU A 160 5.80 2.05 -14.61
CA GLU A 160 4.67 2.30 -15.51
C GLU A 160 3.54 3.07 -14.84
N ILE A 161 3.20 2.71 -13.59
CA ILE A 161 2.21 3.42 -12.78
C ILE A 161 2.66 4.87 -12.54
N LEU A 162 3.88 5.09 -12.06
CA LEU A 162 4.40 6.43 -11.76
C LEU A 162 4.60 7.30 -13.00
N GLU A 163 4.70 6.67 -14.17
CA GLU A 163 4.82 7.34 -15.46
C GLU A 163 3.48 7.67 -16.11
N SER A 164 2.34 7.42 -15.43
CA SER A 164 1.03 7.79 -15.95
C SER A 164 0.90 9.32 -16.14
N PRO A 165 0.12 9.79 -17.12
CA PRO A 165 -0.02 11.22 -17.40
C PRO A 165 -0.44 12.06 -16.18
N GLU A 166 -1.35 11.53 -15.37
CA GLU A 166 -1.88 12.20 -14.18
C GLU A 166 -0.80 12.40 -13.11
N ILE A 167 0.12 11.44 -12.96
CA ILE A 167 1.20 11.49 -11.97
C ILE A 167 2.36 12.33 -12.50
N LYS A 168 2.72 12.19 -13.78
CA LYS A 168 3.73 13.04 -14.43
C LYS A 168 3.36 14.52 -14.41
N GLY A 169 2.07 14.85 -14.47
CA GLY A 169 1.60 16.24 -14.34
C GLY A 169 1.88 16.89 -12.97
N LEU A 170 2.37 16.14 -11.98
CA LEU A 170 2.68 16.67 -10.64
C LEU A 170 4.11 17.19 -10.48
N PHE A 171 5.03 16.89 -11.41
CA PHE A 171 6.44 17.29 -11.31
C PHE A 171 7.05 17.74 -12.64
#